data_AF-A0A8T3LYZ3-F1
#
_entry.id   AF-A0A8T3LYZ3-F1
#
_cell.length_a   1.000
_cell.length_b   1.000
_cell.length_c   1.000
_cell.angle_alpha   90.00
_cell.angle_beta   90.00
_cell.angle_gamma   90.00
#
_symmetry.space_group_name_H-M   'P 1'
#
loop_
_entity.id
_entity.type
_entity.pdbx_description
1 polymer ?
#
loop_
_entity_poly.entity_id
_entity_poly.type
_entity_poly.pdbx_seq_one_letter_code
_entity_poly.pdbx_strand_id
1 'polypeptide(L)'
;MTVAESGRRGSLALRGLGRSALIGSTAAMAAGFLAGGIGSRIAMSLIAATDPSISGLLTANDNPVGRMTMDGSLFLALTATLVSAFHGGVLYIASGRLLPGSTAVRGLLFGAALLCVFGTEIIDPTNRDFVRFASPAWDIGLFAGLFFVFGLVASGVGAAMERRLQAADAEMGLPFALAGVGLIALWVVIALLVSADGDPYLIAVFGGAIAVSTFAHLLPGRLSSWVGRAFLAGISVVGGFALLRAVVDIMSRDARFS
;
A
#
# COMPACT_ATOMS: atom_id res chain seq x y z
N MET A 1 26.86 1.96 31.64
CA MET A 1 25.46 1.69 31.27
C MET A 1 25.05 0.41 32.00
N THR A 2 24.06 0.47 32.88
CA THR A 2 23.69 -0.68 33.73
C THR A 2 22.76 -1.65 32.98
N VAL A 3 22.73 -2.93 33.36
CA VAL A 3 21.83 -3.95 32.78
C VAL A 3 20.35 -3.48 32.81
N ALA A 4 19.97 -2.74 33.86
CA ALA A 4 18.64 -2.16 34.01
C ALA A 4 18.32 -1.06 32.97
N GLU A 5 19.30 -0.25 32.56
CA GLU A 5 19.13 0.76 31.50
C GLU A 5 18.98 0.12 30.12
N SER A 6 19.73 -0.96 29.87
CA SER A 6 19.63 -1.74 28.63
C SER A 6 18.23 -2.36 28.49
N GLY A 7 17.70 -2.97 29.56
CA GLY A 7 16.36 -3.55 29.57
C GLY A 7 15.23 -2.54 29.32
N ARG A 8 15.31 -1.34 29.92
CA ARG A 8 14.32 -0.28 29.68
C ARG A 8 14.34 0.24 28.24
N ARG A 9 15.53 0.40 27.64
CA ARG A 9 15.63 0.84 26.23
C ARG A 9 15.02 -0.19 25.28
N GLY A 10 15.27 -1.48 25.51
CA GLY A 10 14.69 -2.57 24.71
C GLY A 10 13.16 -2.60 24.76
N SER A 11 12.57 -2.47 25.95
CA SER A 11 11.11 -2.49 26.10
C SER A 11 10.42 -1.28 25.46
N LEU A 12 11.02 -0.09 25.55
CA LEU A 12 10.52 1.11 24.87
C LEU A 12 10.59 0.98 23.34
N ALA A 13 11.68 0.43 22.81
CA ALA A 13 11.83 0.19 21.38
C ALA A 13 10.77 -0.81 20.86
N LEU A 14 10.57 -1.93 21.57
CA LEU A 14 9.55 -2.94 21.22
C LEU A 14 8.14 -2.36 21.25
N ARG A 15 7.80 -1.52 22.25
CA ARG A 15 6.50 -0.84 22.31
C ARG A 15 6.30 0.12 21.14
N GLY A 16 7.33 0.91 20.80
CA GLY A 16 7.29 1.83 19.66
C GLY A 16 7.09 1.10 18.33
N LEU A 17 7.81 -0.02 18.14
CA LEU A 17 7.66 -0.89 16.96
C LEU A 17 6.27 -1.51 16.87
N GLY A 18 5.82 -2.15 17.95
CA GLY A 18 4.51 -2.80 17.97
C GLY A 18 3.37 -1.82 17.72
N ARG A 19 3.45 -0.62 18.29
CA ARG A 19 2.51 0.47 18.04
C ARG A 19 2.53 0.91 16.57
N SER A 20 3.71 1.11 15.99
CA SER A 20 3.83 1.55 14.59
C SER A 20 3.29 0.49 13.64
N ALA A 21 3.59 -0.79 13.91
CA ALA A 21 3.04 -1.92 13.18
C ALA A 21 1.51 -1.95 13.19
N LEU A 22 0.92 -1.81 14.38
CA LEU A 22 -0.53 -1.80 14.51
C LEU A 22 -1.18 -0.62 13.76
N ILE A 23 -0.64 0.59 13.92
CA ILE A 23 -1.16 1.78 13.22
C ILE A 23 -1.06 1.57 11.71
N GLY A 24 0.12 1.16 11.22
CA GLY A 24 0.37 0.98 9.79
C GLY A 24 -0.51 -0.10 9.17
N SER A 25 -0.59 -1.27 9.80
CA SER A 25 -1.44 -2.35 9.29
C SER A 25 -2.91 -2.00 9.36
N THR A 26 -3.40 -1.39 10.44
CA THR A 26 -4.82 -0.98 10.53
C THR A 26 -5.17 0.06 9.46
N ALA A 27 -4.29 1.05 9.27
CA ALA A 27 -4.44 2.07 8.24
C ALA A 27 -4.47 1.46 6.83
N ALA A 28 -3.55 0.55 6.55
CA ALA A 28 -3.43 -0.11 5.25
C ALA A 28 -4.56 -1.12 5.00
N MET A 29 -5.05 -1.81 6.03
CA MET A 29 -6.24 -2.66 5.96
C MET A 29 -7.47 -1.84 5.57
N ALA A 30 -7.73 -0.74 6.28
CA ALA A 30 -8.87 0.13 6.00
C ALA A 30 -8.79 0.72 4.58
N ALA A 31 -7.60 1.16 4.18
CA ALA A 31 -7.36 1.68 2.83
C ALA A 31 -7.51 0.60 1.75
N GLY A 32 -7.01 -0.61 1.98
CA GLY A 32 -7.17 -1.75 1.07
C GLY A 32 -8.61 -2.16 0.90
N PHE A 33 -9.37 -2.24 2.00
CA PHE A 33 -10.80 -2.53 1.98
C PHE A 33 -11.58 -1.50 1.14
N LEU A 34 -11.34 -0.21 1.42
CA LEU A 34 -12.10 0.87 0.79
C LEU A 34 -11.66 1.14 -0.65
N ALA A 35 -10.36 1.32 -0.91
CA ALA A 35 -9.85 1.67 -2.23
C ALA A 35 -9.69 0.43 -3.12
N GLY A 36 -9.00 -0.61 -2.63
CA GLY A 36 -8.74 -1.83 -3.41
C GLY A 36 -9.97 -2.75 -3.53
N GLY A 37 -10.82 -2.81 -2.51
CA GLY A 37 -12.06 -3.59 -2.53
C GLY A 37 -13.21 -2.84 -3.18
N ILE A 38 -13.82 -1.94 -2.42
CA ILE A 38 -15.03 -1.20 -2.86
C ILE A 38 -14.72 -0.27 -4.04
N GLY A 39 -13.59 0.44 -3.98
CA GLY A 39 -13.18 1.40 -5.01
C GLY A 39 -12.96 0.73 -6.37
N SER A 40 -12.31 -0.43 -6.41
CA SER A 40 -12.15 -1.20 -7.65
C SER A 40 -13.48 -1.64 -8.26
N ARG A 41 -14.47 -2.02 -7.43
CA ARG A 41 -15.83 -2.33 -7.91
C ARG A 41 -16.50 -1.10 -8.51
N ILE A 42 -16.39 0.04 -7.84
CA ILE A 42 -16.91 1.31 -8.36
C ILE A 42 -16.23 1.66 -9.69
N ALA A 43 -14.90 1.53 -9.79
CA ALA A 43 -14.17 1.76 -11.03
C ALA A 43 -14.68 0.87 -12.16
N MET A 44 -14.79 -0.45 -11.94
CA MET A 44 -15.34 -1.39 -12.93
C MET A 44 -16.79 -1.06 -13.33
N SER A 45 -17.61 -0.58 -12.38
CA SER A 45 -18.97 -0.12 -12.68
C SER A 45 -18.99 1.16 -13.51
N LEU A 46 -18.07 2.09 -13.27
CA LEU A 46 -17.92 3.31 -14.08
C LEU A 46 -17.45 2.97 -15.50
N ILE A 47 -16.52 2.01 -15.64
CA ILE A 47 -16.06 1.50 -16.95
C ILE A 47 -17.24 0.90 -17.71
N ALA A 48 -18.04 0.02 -17.09
CA ALA A 48 -19.22 -0.57 -17.70
C ALA A 48 -20.31 0.46 -18.07
N ALA A 49 -20.35 1.62 -17.40
CA ALA A 49 -21.28 2.69 -17.73
C ALA A 49 -20.91 3.42 -19.03
N THR A 50 -19.65 3.35 -19.46
CA THR A 50 -19.21 3.96 -20.73
C THR A 50 -19.58 3.11 -21.95
N ASP A 51 -19.65 1.80 -21.79
CA ASP A 51 -20.09 0.86 -22.82
C ASP A 51 -20.93 -0.26 -22.18
N PRO A 52 -22.26 -0.25 -22.36
CA PRO A 52 -23.12 -1.30 -21.82
C PRO A 52 -22.80 -2.71 -22.35
N SER A 53 -22.16 -2.84 -23.51
CA SER A 53 -21.86 -4.14 -24.15
C SER A 53 -20.79 -4.95 -23.40
N ILE A 54 -19.93 -4.28 -22.62
CA ILE A 54 -18.91 -4.94 -21.79
C ILE A 54 -19.44 -5.37 -20.42
N SER A 55 -20.67 -5.01 -20.06
CA SER A 55 -21.27 -5.38 -18.78
C SER A 55 -21.48 -6.89 -18.66
N GLY A 56 -20.96 -7.48 -17.58
CA GLY A 56 -21.00 -8.91 -17.31
C GLY A 56 -19.88 -9.71 -17.96
N LEU A 57 -19.00 -9.09 -18.76
CA LEU A 57 -17.77 -9.73 -19.20
C LEU A 57 -16.84 -9.97 -18.00
N LEU A 58 -16.05 -11.04 -18.04
CA LEU A 58 -15.05 -11.32 -17.03
C LEU A 58 -13.75 -10.57 -17.33
N THR A 59 -13.17 -9.99 -16.29
CA THR A 59 -11.78 -9.49 -16.30
C THR A 59 -10.79 -10.66 -16.36
N ALA A 60 -9.51 -10.36 -16.54
CA ALA A 60 -8.43 -11.34 -16.45
C ALA A 60 -8.37 -12.08 -15.10
N ASN A 61 -8.96 -11.49 -14.06
CA ASN A 61 -9.05 -12.07 -12.71
C ASN A 61 -10.44 -12.67 -12.42
N ASP A 62 -11.18 -13.10 -13.45
CA ASP A 62 -12.50 -13.72 -13.36
C ASP A 62 -13.57 -12.89 -12.61
N ASN A 63 -13.41 -11.57 -12.60
CA ASN A 63 -14.39 -10.68 -11.96
C ASN A 63 -15.35 -10.12 -13.01
N PRO A 64 -16.68 -10.21 -12.80
CA PRO A 64 -17.63 -9.63 -13.75
C PRO A 64 -17.58 -8.10 -13.70
N VAL A 65 -17.38 -7.49 -14.86
CA VAL A 65 -17.38 -6.04 -15.09
C VAL A 65 -18.81 -5.52 -14.94
N GLY A 66 -19.01 -4.37 -14.28
CA GLY A 66 -20.33 -3.73 -14.15
C GLY A 66 -21.32 -4.37 -13.17
N ARG A 67 -21.04 -5.58 -12.65
CA ARG A 67 -21.93 -6.28 -11.71
C ARG A 67 -21.33 -6.33 -10.31
N MET A 68 -21.98 -5.66 -9.36
CA MET A 68 -21.64 -5.78 -7.94
C MET A 68 -22.37 -6.98 -7.34
N THR A 69 -21.70 -8.14 -7.31
CA THR A 69 -22.16 -9.28 -6.50
C THR A 69 -21.65 -9.11 -5.07
N MET A 70 -22.46 -9.51 -4.08
CA MET A 70 -22.03 -9.45 -2.67
C MET A 70 -20.80 -10.31 -2.45
N ASP A 71 -20.81 -11.56 -2.94
CA ASP A 71 -19.72 -12.52 -2.77
C ASP A 71 -18.42 -12.02 -3.43
N GLY A 72 -18.51 -11.53 -4.68
CA GLY A 72 -17.35 -11.00 -5.38
C GLY A 72 -16.81 -9.72 -4.73
N SER A 73 -17.69 -8.86 -4.21
CA SER A 73 -17.27 -7.62 -3.54
C SER A 73 -16.62 -7.91 -2.19
N LEU A 74 -17.17 -8.85 -1.42
CA LEU A 74 -16.60 -9.28 -0.14
C LEU A 74 -15.26 -9.96 -0.35
N PHE A 75 -15.16 -10.89 -1.32
CA PHE A 75 -13.91 -11.54 -1.67
C PHE A 75 -12.82 -10.53 -2.06
N LEU A 76 -13.15 -9.58 -2.94
CA LEU A 76 -12.21 -8.54 -3.37
C LEU A 76 -11.80 -7.64 -2.20
N ALA A 77 -12.76 -7.23 -1.36
CA ALA A 77 -12.48 -6.37 -0.22
C ALA A 77 -11.62 -7.06 0.83
N LEU A 78 -11.86 -8.34 1.14
CA LEU A 78 -11.04 -9.12 2.07
C LEU A 78 -9.63 -9.36 1.51
N THR A 79 -9.53 -9.74 0.24
CA THR A 79 -8.23 -9.98 -0.42
C THR A 79 -7.43 -8.70 -0.49
N ALA A 80 -8.03 -7.58 -0.93
CA ALA A 80 -7.39 -6.28 -0.96
C ALA A 80 -6.98 -5.81 0.44
N THR A 81 -7.80 -6.08 1.47
CA THR A 81 -7.46 -5.80 2.87
C THR A 81 -6.19 -6.54 3.28
N LEU A 82 -6.15 -7.86 3.05
CA LEU A 82 -5.02 -8.70 3.45
C LEU A 82 -3.73 -8.33 2.69
N VAL A 83 -3.82 -8.17 1.37
CA VAL A 83 -2.68 -7.78 0.53
C VAL A 83 -2.18 -6.39 0.94
N SER A 84 -3.08 -5.43 1.11
CA SER A 84 -2.70 -4.05 1.46
C SER A 84 -2.13 -3.94 2.87
N ALA A 85 -2.65 -4.72 3.82
CA ALA A 85 -2.14 -4.75 5.18
C ALA A 85 -0.64 -5.10 5.23
N PHE A 86 -0.19 -5.96 4.31
CA PHE A 86 1.21 -6.23 4.07
C PHE A 86 1.91 -5.05 3.37
N HIS A 87 1.52 -4.80 2.11
CA HIS A 87 2.22 -3.89 1.19
C HIS A 87 2.20 -2.45 1.72
N GLY A 88 1.01 -1.95 2.01
CA GLY A 88 0.77 -0.62 2.51
C GLY A 88 1.20 -0.45 3.97
N GLY A 89 1.10 -1.48 4.80
CA GLY A 89 1.48 -1.40 6.22
C GLY A 89 2.97 -1.12 6.41
N VAL A 90 3.82 -1.90 5.73
CA VAL A 90 5.28 -1.74 5.78
C VAL A 90 5.71 -0.36 5.25
N LEU A 91 5.19 0.05 4.09
CA LEU A 91 5.51 1.37 3.52
C LEU A 91 4.92 2.53 4.31
N TYR A 92 3.77 2.35 4.97
CA TYR A 92 3.20 3.35 5.85
C TYR A 92 4.10 3.58 7.07
N ILE A 93 4.61 2.50 7.68
CA ILE A 93 5.57 2.58 8.79
C ILE A 93 6.84 3.30 8.35
N ALA A 94 7.38 2.92 7.18
CA ALA A 94 8.56 3.56 6.62
C ALA A 94 8.32 5.05 6.31
N SER A 95 7.14 5.42 5.78
CA SER A 95 6.82 6.79 5.32
C SER A 95 6.24 7.73 6.39
N GLY A 96 5.73 7.20 7.51
CA GLY A 96 4.88 7.91 8.47
C GLY A 96 5.52 9.13 9.16
N ARG A 97 6.84 9.32 9.09
CA ARG A 97 7.54 10.53 9.57
C ARG A 97 8.25 11.31 8.47
N LEU A 98 8.18 10.82 7.24
CA LEU A 98 8.97 11.30 6.12
C LEU A 98 8.22 12.28 5.23
N LEU A 99 6.89 12.22 5.20
CA LEU A 99 6.11 13.09 4.33
C LEU A 99 5.74 14.39 5.06
N PRO A 100 6.11 15.58 4.53
CA PRO A 100 5.75 16.85 5.14
C PRO A 100 4.28 17.21 4.89
N GLY A 101 3.76 18.16 5.67
CA GLY A 101 2.46 18.78 5.44
C GLY A 101 1.30 18.21 6.24
N SER A 102 0.09 18.59 5.86
CA SER A 102 -1.16 18.15 6.49
C SER A 102 -1.41 16.66 6.21
N THR A 103 -2.32 16.03 6.98
CA THR A 103 -2.72 14.63 6.78
C THR A 103 -3.15 14.35 5.34
N ALA A 104 -3.87 15.27 4.69
CA ALA A 104 -4.30 15.11 3.31
C ALA A 104 -3.10 15.15 2.34
N VAL A 105 -2.19 16.11 2.49
CA VAL A 105 -0.98 16.21 1.64
C VAL A 105 -0.12 14.96 1.79
N ARG A 106 0.08 14.50 3.03
CA ARG A 106 0.80 13.25 3.32
C ARG A 106 0.12 12.04 2.67
N GLY A 107 -1.20 11.96 2.73
CA GLY A 107 -1.97 10.91 2.08
C GLY A 107 -1.81 10.92 0.56
N LEU A 108 -1.87 12.09 -0.07
CA LEU A 108 -1.66 12.22 -1.52
C LEU A 108 -0.24 11.83 -1.94
N LEU A 109 0.78 12.30 -1.22
CA LEU A 109 2.17 11.93 -1.48
C LEU A 109 2.42 10.43 -1.28
N PHE A 110 1.79 9.84 -0.25
CA PHE A 110 1.88 8.40 0.00
C PHE A 110 1.19 7.60 -1.11
N GLY A 111 -0.01 8.03 -1.54
CA GLY A 111 -0.71 7.42 -2.66
C GLY A 111 0.07 7.50 -3.97
N ALA A 112 0.70 8.65 -4.25
CA ALA A 112 1.58 8.82 -5.41
C ALA A 112 2.79 7.88 -5.34
N ALA A 113 3.43 7.76 -4.18
CA ALA A 113 4.56 6.84 -3.99
C ALA A 113 4.11 5.38 -4.19
N LEU A 114 2.94 4.98 -3.65
CA LEU A 114 2.39 3.65 -3.88
C LEU A 114 2.07 3.39 -5.35
N LEU A 115 1.50 4.37 -6.05
CA LEU A 115 1.25 4.29 -7.48
C LEU A 115 2.57 4.10 -8.24
N CYS A 116 3.62 4.85 -7.91
CA CYS A 116 4.91 4.65 -8.54
C CYS A 116 5.48 3.26 -8.25
N VAL A 117 5.38 2.77 -7.01
CA VAL A 117 6.02 1.52 -6.60
C VAL A 117 5.26 0.28 -7.10
N PHE A 118 3.93 0.29 -7.04
CA PHE A 118 3.09 -0.88 -7.35
C PHE A 118 2.16 -0.66 -8.55
N GLY A 119 2.22 0.48 -9.21
CA GLY A 119 1.31 0.81 -10.30
C GLY A 119 1.37 -0.20 -11.44
N THR A 120 2.54 -0.79 -11.73
CA THR A 120 2.71 -1.80 -12.79
C THR A 120 2.05 -3.14 -12.47
N GLU A 121 1.79 -3.45 -11.19
CA GLU A 121 1.05 -4.66 -10.81
C GLU A 121 -0.43 -4.59 -11.21
N ILE A 122 -0.96 -3.35 -11.30
CA ILE A 122 -2.36 -3.10 -11.66
C ILE A 122 -2.47 -2.62 -13.10
N ILE A 123 -1.59 -1.71 -13.51
CA ILE A 123 -1.50 -1.10 -14.84
C ILE A 123 -0.41 -1.82 -15.61
N ASP A 124 -0.71 -3.06 -15.99
CA ASP A 124 0.19 -3.94 -16.72
C ASP A 124 -0.10 -3.89 -18.23
N PRO A 125 0.89 -3.59 -19.10
CA PRO A 125 0.70 -3.62 -20.55
C PRO A 125 0.40 -5.00 -21.12
N THR A 126 0.60 -6.09 -20.38
CA THR A 126 0.20 -7.44 -20.79
C THR A 126 -1.23 -7.77 -20.41
N ASN A 127 -1.84 -7.00 -19.52
CA ASN A 127 -3.23 -7.19 -19.12
C ASN A 127 -4.17 -6.78 -20.27
N ARG A 128 -4.89 -7.77 -20.79
CA ARG A 128 -5.82 -7.60 -21.91
C ARG A 128 -7.02 -6.70 -21.55
N ASP A 129 -7.31 -6.53 -20.28
CA ASP A 129 -8.44 -5.72 -19.80
C ASP A 129 -8.31 -4.26 -20.26
N PHE A 130 -7.10 -3.68 -20.23
CA PHE A 130 -6.86 -2.30 -20.69
C PHE A 130 -7.00 -2.07 -22.19
N VAL A 131 -7.02 -3.14 -22.98
CA VAL A 131 -7.26 -3.08 -24.44
C VAL A 131 -8.70 -3.43 -24.77
N ARG A 132 -9.33 -4.27 -23.93
CA ARG A 132 -10.66 -4.82 -24.17
C ARG A 132 -11.79 -3.91 -23.68
N PHE A 133 -11.55 -3.13 -22.64
CA PHE A 133 -12.57 -2.30 -22.00
C PHE A 133 -12.33 -0.82 -22.29
N ALA A 134 -13.43 -0.07 -22.48
CA ALA A 134 -13.51 1.39 -22.59
C ALA A 134 -12.31 2.08 -23.28
N SER A 135 -12.03 3.33 -22.92
CA SER A 135 -10.81 4.02 -23.36
C SER A 135 -9.69 3.68 -22.37
N PRO A 136 -8.50 3.22 -22.82
CA PRO A 136 -7.41 2.86 -21.91
C PRO A 136 -7.00 4.00 -20.97
N ALA A 137 -7.08 5.26 -21.45
CA ALA A 137 -6.80 6.43 -20.63
C ALA A 137 -7.77 6.57 -19.44
N TRP A 138 -9.04 6.23 -19.62
CA TRP A 138 -10.05 6.27 -18.57
C TRP A 138 -9.80 5.18 -17.52
N ASP A 139 -9.52 3.96 -17.96
CA ASP A 139 -9.24 2.82 -17.09
C ASP A 139 -7.98 3.08 -16.25
N ILE A 140 -6.89 3.51 -16.89
CA ILE A 140 -5.65 3.91 -16.21
C ILE A 140 -5.94 5.00 -15.18
N GLY A 141 -6.72 6.03 -15.56
CA GLY A 141 -7.07 7.14 -14.68
C GLY A 141 -7.84 6.69 -13.44
N LEU A 142 -8.84 5.83 -13.60
CA LEU A 142 -9.63 5.30 -12.49
C LEU A 142 -8.79 4.46 -11.54
N PHE A 143 -8.01 3.49 -12.06
CA PHE A 143 -7.18 2.62 -11.23
C PHE A 143 -6.02 3.37 -10.57
N ALA A 144 -5.38 4.32 -11.26
CA ALA A 144 -4.40 5.21 -10.66
C ALA A 144 -5.03 6.08 -9.55
N GLY A 145 -6.25 6.56 -9.76
CA GLY A 145 -7.04 7.30 -8.77
C GLY A 145 -7.22 6.55 -7.45
N LEU A 146 -7.39 5.22 -7.50
CA LEU A 146 -7.55 4.40 -6.30
C LEU A 146 -6.33 4.44 -5.38
N PHE A 147 -5.11 4.61 -5.90
CA PHE A 147 -3.91 4.77 -5.07
C PHE A 147 -3.93 6.07 -4.26
N PHE A 148 -4.48 7.15 -4.82
CA PHE A 148 -4.65 8.40 -4.07
C PHE A 148 -5.72 8.28 -2.99
N VAL A 149 -6.85 7.62 -3.31
CA VAL A 149 -7.89 7.30 -2.31
C VAL A 149 -7.29 6.45 -1.19
N PHE A 150 -6.51 5.42 -1.53
CA PHE A 150 -5.80 4.58 -0.58
C PHE A 150 -4.93 5.43 0.35
N GLY A 151 -4.09 6.31 -0.22
CA GLY A 151 -3.19 7.14 0.56
C GLY A 151 -3.92 8.10 1.51
N LEU A 152 -5.02 8.72 1.06
CA LEU A 152 -5.86 9.59 1.87
C LEU A 152 -6.51 8.83 3.04
N VAL A 153 -7.09 7.66 2.78
CA VAL A 153 -7.69 6.80 3.82
C VAL A 153 -6.64 6.34 4.81
N ALA A 154 -5.52 5.80 4.33
CA ALA A 154 -4.44 5.30 5.18
C ALA A 154 -3.89 6.41 6.09
N SER A 155 -3.61 7.59 5.53
CA SER A 155 -3.12 8.72 6.33
C SER A 155 -4.17 9.24 7.32
N GLY A 156 -5.46 9.25 6.95
CA GLY A 156 -6.54 9.67 7.83
C GLY A 156 -6.72 8.72 9.01
N VAL A 157 -6.82 7.42 8.75
CA VAL A 157 -6.95 6.36 9.75
C VAL A 157 -5.71 6.30 10.64
N GLY A 158 -4.52 6.36 10.04
CA GLY A 158 -3.27 6.33 10.77
C GLY A 158 -3.11 7.52 11.71
N ALA A 159 -3.45 8.74 11.27
CA ALA A 159 -3.44 9.93 12.13
C ALA A 159 -4.50 9.84 13.26
N ALA A 160 -5.68 9.28 12.98
CA ALA A 160 -6.70 9.05 13.99
C ALA A 160 -6.25 8.02 15.04
N MET A 161 -5.62 6.94 14.61
CA MET A 161 -5.06 5.91 15.50
C MET A 161 -3.91 6.45 16.33
N GLU A 162 -3.02 7.23 15.73
CA GLU A 162 -1.91 7.85 16.46
C GLU A 162 -2.42 8.73 17.60
N ARG A 163 -3.42 9.61 17.35
CA ARG A 163 -4.05 10.42 18.39
C ARG A 163 -4.69 9.59 19.50
N ARG A 164 -5.44 8.54 19.14
CA ARG A 164 -6.09 7.65 20.12
C ARG A 164 -5.07 6.90 20.99
N LEU A 165 -3.99 6.41 20.37
CA LEU A 165 -2.94 5.68 21.09
C LEU A 165 -2.03 6.61 21.91
N GLN A 166 -1.84 7.88 21.51
CA GLN A 166 -1.17 8.87 22.36
C GLN A 166 -1.97 9.12 23.65
N ALA A 167 -3.30 9.15 23.57
CA ALA A 167 -4.16 9.27 24.74
C ALA A 167 -4.12 8.02 25.64
N ALA A 168 -3.88 6.83 25.07
CA ALA A 168 -3.84 5.54 25.76
C ALA A 168 -2.44 5.08 26.21
N ASP A 169 -1.38 5.83 25.87
CA ASP A 169 0.03 5.42 26.02
C ASP A 169 0.45 5.15 27.49
N ALA A 170 -0.31 5.67 28.46
CA ALA A 170 -0.10 5.39 29.88
C ALA A 170 -0.45 3.94 30.27
N GLU A 171 -1.30 3.25 29.50
CA GLU A 171 -1.88 1.95 29.88
C GLU A 171 -1.50 0.79 28.94
N MET A 172 -0.84 1.06 27.81
CA MET A 172 -0.47 -0.02 26.87
C MET A 172 0.61 -0.95 27.45
N GLY A 173 0.16 -2.12 27.89
CA GLY A 173 1.00 -3.20 28.41
C GLY A 173 1.83 -3.94 27.36
N LEU A 174 2.79 -4.74 27.84
CA LEU A 174 3.63 -5.66 27.07
C LEU A 174 2.88 -6.52 26.01
N PRO A 175 1.68 -7.11 26.28
CA PRO A 175 0.95 -7.89 25.28
C PRO A 175 0.63 -7.12 23.98
N PHE A 176 0.40 -5.81 24.06
CA PHE A 176 0.12 -4.99 22.88
C PHE A 176 1.35 -4.81 21.99
N ALA A 177 2.52 -4.68 22.61
CA ALA A 177 3.80 -4.64 21.90
C ALA A 177 4.10 -5.99 21.22
N LEU A 178 3.84 -7.10 21.92
CA LEU A 178 4.02 -8.45 21.38
C LEU A 178 3.09 -8.72 20.19
N ALA A 179 1.84 -8.26 20.23
CA ALA A 179 0.91 -8.38 19.11
C ALA A 179 1.44 -7.67 17.85
N GLY A 180 1.96 -6.44 18.00
CA GLY A 180 2.54 -5.71 16.87
C GLY A 180 3.83 -6.36 16.32
N VAL A 181 4.68 -6.93 17.18
CA VAL A 181 5.85 -7.70 16.74
C VAL A 181 5.45 -9.00 16.03
N GLY A 182 4.45 -9.72 16.56
CA GLY A 182 3.89 -10.90 15.92
C GLY A 182 3.31 -10.58 14.54
N LEU A 183 2.70 -9.42 14.39
CA LEU A 183 2.21 -8.93 13.11
C LEU A 183 3.35 -8.67 12.11
N ILE A 184 4.44 -8.03 12.53
CA ILE A 184 5.64 -7.86 11.69
C ILE A 184 6.21 -9.22 11.27
N ALA A 185 6.34 -10.17 12.20
CA ALA A 185 6.85 -11.50 11.89
C ALA A 185 5.96 -12.24 10.88
N LEU A 186 4.64 -12.17 11.07
CA LEU A 186 3.67 -12.70 10.12
C LEU A 186 3.84 -12.07 8.73
N TRP A 187 4.02 -10.75 8.67
CA TRP A 187 4.29 -10.05 7.42
C TRP A 187 5.56 -10.53 6.73
N VAL A 188 6.65 -10.69 7.47
CA VAL A 188 7.90 -11.22 6.90
C VAL A 188 7.69 -12.62 6.32
N VAL A 189 6.96 -13.50 7.01
CA VAL A 189 6.66 -14.84 6.50
C VAL A 189 5.82 -14.77 5.22
N ILE A 190 4.76 -13.96 5.20
CA ILE A 190 3.93 -13.75 4.00
C ILE A 190 4.78 -13.21 2.85
N ALA A 191 5.67 -12.25 3.11
CA ALA A 191 6.60 -11.70 2.13
C ALA A 191 7.42 -12.80 1.47
N LEU A 192 8.04 -13.65 2.29
CA LEU A 192 8.92 -14.73 1.82
C LEU A 192 8.14 -15.79 1.04
N LEU A 193 6.91 -16.08 1.44
CA LEU A 193 6.04 -17.03 0.73
C LEU A 193 5.56 -16.48 -0.62
N VAL A 194 5.13 -15.23 -0.68
CA VAL A 194 4.71 -14.57 -1.93
C VAL A 194 5.92 -14.36 -2.86
N SER A 195 7.11 -14.16 -2.29
CA SER A 195 8.34 -13.96 -3.05
C SER A 195 8.99 -15.25 -3.53
N ALA A 196 8.45 -16.43 -3.20
CA ALA A 196 9.04 -17.71 -3.61
C ALA A 196 9.04 -17.91 -5.14
N ASP A 197 8.10 -17.26 -5.84
CA ASP A 197 8.05 -17.15 -7.31
C ASP A 197 8.53 -15.76 -7.81
N GLY A 198 9.04 -14.90 -6.90
CA GLY A 198 8.77 -13.47 -6.89
C GLY A 198 9.69 -12.55 -7.69
N ASP A 199 9.08 -11.45 -8.16
CA ASP A 199 9.75 -10.33 -8.81
C ASP A 199 10.89 -9.79 -7.91
N PRO A 200 12.16 -9.79 -8.38
CA PRO A 200 13.29 -9.28 -7.62
C PRO A 200 13.12 -7.81 -7.18
N TYR A 201 12.33 -7.02 -7.92
CA TYR A 201 12.01 -5.65 -7.55
C TYR A 201 11.16 -5.59 -6.27
N LEU A 202 10.12 -6.41 -6.15
CA LEU A 202 9.28 -6.47 -4.95
C LEU A 202 10.08 -6.93 -3.73
N ILE A 203 10.96 -7.92 -3.92
CA ILE A 203 11.88 -8.37 -2.86
C ILE A 203 12.76 -7.21 -2.37
N ALA A 204 13.32 -6.42 -3.30
CA ALA A 204 14.14 -5.26 -2.96
C ALA A 204 13.34 -4.16 -2.23
N VAL A 205 12.11 -3.88 -2.68
CA VAL A 205 11.21 -2.91 -2.03
C VAL A 205 10.88 -3.34 -0.60
N PHE A 206 10.48 -4.60 -0.39
CA PHE A 206 10.10 -5.09 0.94
C PHE A 206 11.30 -5.24 1.86
N GLY A 207 12.37 -5.88 1.38
CA GLY A 207 13.61 -6.04 2.14
C GLY A 207 14.21 -4.68 2.53
N GLY A 208 14.22 -3.73 1.60
CA GLY A 208 14.66 -2.36 1.83
C GLY A 208 13.78 -1.62 2.83
N ALA A 209 12.45 -1.71 2.71
CA ALA A 209 11.53 -1.02 3.62
C ALA A 209 11.60 -1.57 5.05
N ILE A 210 11.74 -2.90 5.20
CA ILE A 210 11.98 -3.54 6.49
C ILE A 210 13.32 -3.09 7.06
N ALA A 211 14.40 -3.17 6.27
CA ALA A 211 15.73 -2.75 6.71
C ALA A 211 15.73 -1.29 7.15
N VAL A 212 15.20 -0.38 6.33
CA VAL A 212 15.09 1.05 6.67
C VAL A 212 14.29 1.24 7.95
N SER A 213 13.17 0.54 8.12
CA SER A 213 12.35 0.65 9.34
C SER A 213 13.09 0.15 10.58
N THR A 214 13.81 -0.97 10.49
CA THR A 214 14.60 -1.52 11.60
C THR A 214 15.81 -0.66 11.94
N PHE A 215 16.60 -0.26 10.94
CA PHE A 215 17.82 0.54 11.13
C PHE A 215 17.51 2.01 11.46
N ALA A 216 16.35 2.54 11.08
CA ALA A 216 15.92 3.90 11.44
C ALA A 216 15.85 4.13 12.96
N HIS A 217 15.71 3.07 13.76
CA HIS A 217 15.74 3.15 15.23
C HIS A 217 17.15 3.20 15.82
N LEU A 218 18.17 2.82 15.04
CA LEU A 218 19.57 2.82 15.45
C LEU A 218 20.29 4.13 15.08
N LEU A 219 19.73 4.91 14.15
CA LEU A 219 20.33 6.14 13.64
C LEU A 219 19.82 7.39 14.39
N PRO A 220 20.62 8.47 14.46
CA PRO A 220 20.15 9.77 14.95
C PRO A 220 18.91 10.23 14.18
N GLY A 221 17.94 10.84 14.86
CA GLY A 221 16.61 11.13 14.30
C GLY A 221 16.61 11.89 12.97
N ARG A 222 17.56 12.83 12.77
CA ARG A 222 17.73 13.51 11.47
C ARG A 222 18.19 12.54 10.37
N LEU A 223 19.21 11.74 10.62
CA LEU A 223 19.77 10.82 9.64
C LEU A 223 18.77 9.73 9.26
N SER A 224 18.07 9.17 10.25
CA SER A 224 16.95 8.23 10.05
C SER A 224 15.90 8.77 9.07
N SER A 225 15.52 10.05 9.22
CA SER A 225 14.55 10.68 8.33
C SER A 225 15.08 10.87 6.90
N TRP A 226 16.37 11.15 6.73
CA TRP A 226 16.98 11.30 5.41
C TRP A 226 17.11 9.96 4.69
N VAL A 227 17.56 8.92 5.39
CA VAL A 227 17.68 7.56 4.83
C VAL A 227 16.32 7.06 4.37
N GLY A 228 15.28 7.23 5.18
CA GLY A 228 13.92 6.84 4.80
C GLY A 228 13.41 7.60 3.57
N ARG A 229 13.62 8.94 3.52
CA ARG A 229 13.18 9.76 2.37
C ARG A 229 13.91 9.36 1.10
N ALA A 230 15.23 9.16 1.19
CA ALA A 230 16.06 8.75 0.07
C ALA A 230 15.64 7.37 -0.46
N PHE A 231 15.37 6.42 0.45
CA PHE A 231 14.87 5.11 0.08
C PHE A 231 13.52 5.20 -0.65
N LEU A 232 12.54 5.88 -0.05
CA LEU A 232 11.20 6.04 -0.62
C LEU A 232 11.25 6.75 -1.99
N ALA A 233 12.05 7.81 -2.11
CA ALA A 233 12.26 8.52 -3.36
C ALA A 233 12.91 7.61 -4.42
N GLY A 234 13.95 6.86 -4.04
CA GLY A 234 14.65 5.94 -4.93
C GLY A 234 13.72 4.88 -5.53
N ILE A 235 12.97 4.17 -4.69
CA ILE A 235 12.01 3.15 -5.18
C ILE A 235 10.89 3.78 -6.01
N SER A 236 10.41 4.97 -5.63
CA SER A 236 9.36 5.66 -6.39
C SER A 236 9.85 6.13 -7.75
N VAL A 237 11.10 6.56 -7.89
CA VAL A 237 11.66 6.96 -9.19
C VAL A 237 11.78 5.75 -10.12
N VAL A 238 12.31 4.63 -9.61
CA VAL A 238 12.46 3.39 -10.39
C VAL A 238 11.09 2.87 -10.84
N GLY A 239 10.16 2.68 -9.90
CA GLY A 239 8.82 2.21 -10.19
C GLY A 239 8.02 3.21 -11.05
N GLY A 240 8.18 4.51 -10.82
CA GLY A 240 7.52 5.56 -11.61
C GLY A 240 7.95 5.54 -13.08
N PHE A 241 9.23 5.28 -13.37
CA PHE A 241 9.70 5.10 -14.74
C PHE A 241 9.12 3.84 -15.39
N ALA A 242 9.04 2.73 -14.63
CA ALA A 242 8.41 1.49 -15.10
C ALA A 242 6.93 1.69 -15.41
N LEU A 243 6.20 2.38 -14.52
CA LEU A 243 4.80 2.73 -14.71
C LEU A 243 4.59 3.64 -15.92
N LEU A 244 5.41 4.67 -16.10
CA LEU A 244 5.32 5.55 -17.26
C LEU A 244 5.49 4.77 -18.57
N ARG A 245 6.47 3.85 -18.60
CA ARG A 245 6.70 2.97 -19.76
C ARG A 245 5.50 2.06 -20.02
N ALA A 246 4.90 1.48 -18.97
CA ALA A 246 3.69 0.67 -19.07
C ALA A 246 2.53 1.45 -19.67
N VAL A 247 2.26 2.67 -19.16
CA VAL A 247 1.22 3.57 -19.66
C VAL A 247 1.45 3.91 -21.14
N VAL A 248 2.68 4.27 -21.53
CA VAL A 248 3.00 4.59 -22.93
C VAL A 248 2.78 3.38 -23.85
N ASP A 249 3.16 2.18 -23.41
CA ASP A 249 2.93 0.96 -24.20
C ASP A 249 1.43 0.69 -24.40
N ILE A 250 0.63 0.75 -23.32
CA ILE A 250 -0.84 0.60 -23.39
C ILE A 250 -1.44 1.61 -24.38
N MET A 251 -1.11 2.90 -24.24
CA MET A 251 -1.63 3.97 -25.10
C MET A 251 -1.19 3.81 -26.56
N SER A 252 0.02 3.31 -26.82
CA SER A 252 0.52 3.09 -28.18
C SER A 252 -0.16 1.91 -28.90
N ARG A 253 -0.69 0.94 -28.15
CA ARG A 253 -1.43 -0.20 -28.71
C ARG A 253 -2.82 0.24 -29.16
N ASP A 254 -3.49 1.08 -28.37
CA ASP A 254 -4.80 1.64 -28.71
C ASP A 254 -4.81 2.42 -30.03
N ALA A 255 -3.79 3.27 -30.23
CA ALA A 255 -3.64 4.06 -31.45
C ALA A 255 -3.42 3.22 -32.73
N ARG A 256 -3.14 1.91 -32.62
CA ARG A 256 -3.00 1.01 -33.77
C ARG A 256 -4.29 0.32 -34.18
N PHE A 257 -5.33 0.35 -33.34
CA PHE A 257 -6.60 -0.33 -33.57
C PHE A 257 -7.78 0.63 -33.79
N SER A 258 -7.53 1.94 -33.74
CA SER A 258 -8.47 3.01 -34.13
C SER A 258 -8.25 3.44 -35.58
#